data_AF-A0A927YHB4-F1
#
_entry.id   AF-A0A927YHB4-F1
#
_cell.length_a   1.000
_cell.length_b   1.000
_cell.length_c   1.000
_cell.angle_alpha   90.00
_cell.angle_beta   90.00
_cell.angle_gamma   90.00
#
_symmetry.space_group_name_H-M   'P 1'
#
loop_
_entity.id
_entity.type
_entity.pdbx_description
1 polymer ?
#
loop_
_entity_poly.entity_id
_entity_poly.type
_entity_poly.pdbx_seq_one_letter_code
_entity_poly.pdbx_strand_id
1 'polypeptide(L)'
;MPELNSIFGNEIRLHLSVRKLELSKEAYRHYRKTMILFDGYLCGIKHAVKEIPESVIENWIKEVSAGVSLNTASQHVHYIRQLMMFLVNSGFNCFIPSTVITHDTYVPYLYSDEYIEKIFMIADSIVCSGAWKKQECGKRIAYDCLV
;
A
#
# COMPACT_ATOMS: atom_id res chain seq x y z
N MET A 1 6.98 16.24 6.55
CA MET A 1 6.05 15.15 6.95
C MET A 1 4.64 15.63 6.65
N PRO A 2 3.67 14.75 6.34
CA PRO A 2 2.30 15.21 6.13
C PRO A 2 1.74 15.69 7.47
N GLU A 3 0.92 16.73 7.46
CA GLU A 3 0.21 17.19 8.65
C GLU A 3 -0.85 16.14 9.00
N LEU A 4 -0.69 15.53 10.17
CA LEU A 4 -1.69 14.67 10.78
C LEU A 4 -2.46 15.54 11.75
N ASN A 5 -3.75 15.70 11.49
CA ASN A 5 -4.60 16.73 12.08
C ASN A 5 -5.69 16.14 12.99
N SER A 6 -5.80 14.80 13.08
CA SER A 6 -6.75 14.17 13.98
C SER A 6 -6.27 14.21 15.44
N ILE A 7 -7.18 13.89 16.36
CA ILE A 7 -6.87 13.74 17.79
C ILE A 7 -5.81 12.66 18.08
N PHE A 8 -5.65 11.70 17.17
CA PHE A 8 -4.64 10.63 17.23
C PHE A 8 -3.36 10.97 16.47
N GLY A 9 -3.19 12.20 16.00
CA GLY A 9 -2.06 12.57 15.14
C GLY A 9 -0.69 12.32 15.77
N ASN A 10 -0.55 12.47 17.09
CA ASN A 10 0.71 12.16 17.79
C ASN A 10 1.00 10.66 17.84
N GLU A 11 -0.01 9.87 18.19
CA GLU A 11 0.06 8.42 18.30
C GLU A 11 0.30 7.78 16.93
N ILE A 12 -0.35 8.28 15.87
CA ILE A 12 -0.12 7.85 14.49
C ILE A 12 1.31 8.22 14.06
N ARG A 13 1.82 9.41 14.40
CA ARG A 13 3.23 9.78 14.11
C ARG A 13 4.21 8.85 14.79
N LEU A 14 3.99 8.56 16.07
CA LEU A 14 4.83 7.63 16.83
C LEU A 14 4.79 6.23 16.22
N HIS A 15 3.60 5.75 15.86
CA HIS A 15 3.47 4.44 15.22
C HIS A 15 4.17 4.40 13.86
N LEU A 16 4.07 5.46 13.06
CA LEU A 16 4.75 5.57 11.77
C LEU A 16 6.27 5.59 11.90
N SER A 17 6.83 6.18 12.95
CA SER A 17 8.29 6.21 13.13
C SER A 17 8.86 4.81 13.39
N VAL A 18 8.16 4.01 14.18
CA VAL A 18 8.51 2.60 14.43
C VAL A 18 8.38 1.77 13.14
N ARG A 19 7.22 1.86 12.47
CA ARG A 19 6.97 1.10 11.23
C ARG A 19 7.93 1.43 10.09
N LYS A 20 8.49 2.65 10.06
CA LYS A 20 9.50 3.05 9.08
C LYS A 20 10.80 2.25 9.21
N LEU A 21 11.14 1.79 10.41
CA LEU A 21 12.34 0.99 10.67
C LEU A 21 12.09 -0.50 10.42
N GLU A 22 10.86 -0.97 10.64
CA GLU A 22 10.49 -2.38 10.48
C GLU A 22 10.20 -2.78 9.02
N LEU A 23 9.63 -1.87 8.23
CA LEU A 23 9.11 -2.18 6.89
C LEU A 23 10.08 -1.77 5.78
N SER A 24 9.99 -2.48 4.65
CA SER A 24 10.61 -2.03 3.40
C SER A 24 10.03 -0.68 2.95
N LYS A 25 10.75 0.03 2.09
CA LYS A 25 10.36 1.37 1.61
C LYS A 25 8.96 1.36 0.96
N GLU A 26 8.66 0.34 0.17
CA GLU A 26 7.42 0.16 -0.58
C GLU A 26 6.29 -0.18 0.38
N ALA A 27 6.50 -1.15 1.28
CA ALA A 27 5.51 -1.50 2.31
C ALA A 27 5.19 -0.29 3.21
N TYR A 28 6.22 0.44 3.66
CA TYR A 28 6.05 1.68 4.42
C TYR A 28 5.29 2.75 3.64
N ARG A 29 5.52 2.89 2.33
CA ARG A 29 4.78 3.83 1.47
C ARG A 29 3.27 3.54 1.50
N HIS A 30 2.90 2.27 1.34
CA HIS A 30 1.50 1.84 1.38
C HIS A 30 0.90 1.98 2.79
N TYR A 31 1.66 1.60 3.81
CA TYR A 31 1.26 1.76 5.21
C TYR A 31 0.96 3.23 5.54
N ARG A 32 1.92 4.12 5.28
CA ARG A 32 1.81 5.56 5.51
C ARG A 32 0.62 6.17 4.78
N LYS A 33 0.39 5.79 3.52
CA LYS A 33 -0.78 6.28 2.76
C LYS A 33 -2.09 5.94 3.48
N THR A 34 -2.21 4.72 4.00
CA THR A 34 -3.40 4.28 4.73
C THR A 34 -3.60 5.06 6.03
N MET A 35 -2.53 5.32 6.78
CA MET A 35 -2.61 6.12 8.02
C MET A 35 -3.08 7.55 7.76
N ILE A 36 -2.62 8.18 6.66
CA ILE A 36 -3.06 9.53 6.28
C ILE A 36 -4.53 9.55 5.86
N LEU A 37 -4.98 8.53 5.11
CA LEU A 37 -6.39 8.41 4.73
C LEU A 37 -7.28 8.27 5.97
N PHE A 38 -6.85 7.47 6.95
CA PHE A 38 -7.59 7.31 8.19
C PHE A 38 -7.59 8.59 9.05
N ASP A 39 -6.46 9.28 9.17
CA ASP A 39 -6.38 10.57 9.87
C ASP A 39 -7.31 11.62 9.23
N GLY A 40 -7.31 11.71 7.89
CA GLY A 40 -8.22 12.57 7.15
C GLY A 40 -9.69 12.23 7.36
N TYR A 41 -10.02 10.93 7.42
CA TYR A 41 -11.37 10.47 7.74
C TYR A 41 -11.82 10.92 9.13
N LEU A 42 -10.96 10.73 10.16
CA LEU A 42 -11.24 11.17 11.52
C LEU A 42 -11.48 12.69 11.60
N CYS A 43 -10.71 13.49 10.85
CA CYS A 43 -10.93 14.92 10.71
C CYS A 43 -12.29 15.23 10.05
N GLY A 44 -12.64 14.49 8.98
CA GLY A 44 -13.89 14.67 8.24
C GLY A 44 -15.14 14.46 9.10
N ILE A 45 -15.14 13.43 9.95
CA ILE A 45 -16.24 13.16 10.89
C ILE A 45 -16.17 14.02 12.16
N LYS A 46 -15.17 14.89 12.29
CA LYS A 46 -14.89 15.73 13.48
C LYS A 46 -14.77 14.91 14.77
N HIS A 47 -14.06 13.80 14.69
CA HIS A 47 -13.87 12.91 15.83
C HIS A 47 -13.06 13.59 16.94
N ALA A 48 -13.70 13.86 18.08
CA ALA A 48 -13.13 14.67 19.16
C ALA A 48 -12.74 13.85 20.41
N VAL A 49 -13.00 12.54 20.42
CA VAL A 49 -12.77 11.67 21.59
C VAL A 49 -11.65 10.69 21.28
N LYS A 50 -10.76 10.41 22.24
CA LYS A 50 -9.67 9.43 22.10
C LYS A 50 -10.16 7.99 22.30
N GLU A 51 -11.24 7.65 21.62
CA GLU A 51 -11.83 6.31 21.60
C GLU A 51 -12.30 6.03 20.18
N ILE A 52 -12.19 4.78 19.73
CA ILE A 52 -12.59 4.40 18.38
C ILE A 52 -13.63 3.29 18.48
N PRO A 53 -14.93 3.61 18.37
CA PRO A 53 -15.99 2.59 18.39
C PRO A 53 -16.04 1.82 17.07
N GLU A 54 -16.68 0.65 17.10
CA GLU A 54 -16.86 -0.24 15.96
C GLU A 54 -17.45 0.48 14.74
N SER A 55 -18.50 1.30 14.95
CA SER A 55 -19.17 2.03 13.88
C SER A 55 -18.24 2.96 13.09
N VAL A 56 -17.25 3.57 13.74
CA VAL A 56 -16.27 4.45 13.08
C VAL A 56 -15.34 3.64 12.19
N ILE A 57 -14.87 2.48 12.66
CA ILE A 57 -14.01 1.59 11.87
C ILE A 57 -14.79 0.99 10.70
N GLU A 58 -16.00 0.47 10.93
CA GLU A 58 -16.80 -0.11 9.87
C GLU A 58 -17.16 0.89 8.78
N ASN A 59 -17.49 2.13 9.15
CA ASN A 59 -17.78 3.19 8.19
C ASN A 59 -16.53 3.58 7.39
N TRP A 60 -15.37 3.69 8.05
CA TRP A 60 -14.11 3.92 7.34
C TRP A 60 -13.77 2.76 6.38
N ILE A 61 -13.98 1.50 6.81
CA ILE A 61 -13.75 0.32 5.96
C ILE A 61 -14.67 0.38 4.73
N LYS A 62 -15.94 0.74 4.89
CA LYS A 62 -16.88 0.92 3.77
C LYS A 62 -16.40 2.00 2.80
N GLU A 63 -15.93 3.14 3.32
CA GLU A 63 -15.45 4.26 2.51
C GLU A 63 -14.16 3.90 1.75
N VAL A 64 -13.16 3.32 2.42
CA VAL A 64 -11.89 2.97 1.79
C VAL A 64 -12.01 1.79 0.82
N SER A 65 -13.03 0.94 1.00
CA SER A 65 -13.31 -0.20 0.11
C SER A 65 -14.14 0.20 -1.12
N ALA A 66 -14.70 1.41 -1.17
CA ALA A 66 -15.50 1.86 -2.29
C ALA A 66 -14.63 2.01 -3.56
N GLY A 67 -14.88 1.19 -4.57
CA GLY A 67 -14.21 1.26 -5.88
C GLY A 67 -12.77 0.71 -5.91
N VAL A 68 -12.31 -0.01 -4.88
CA VAL A 68 -11.00 -0.68 -4.87
C VAL A 68 -11.14 -2.20 -4.91
N SER A 69 -10.09 -2.89 -5.34
CA SER A 69 -10.08 -4.36 -5.34
C SER A 69 -10.11 -4.93 -3.93
N LEU A 70 -10.64 -6.15 -3.78
CA LEU A 70 -10.72 -6.85 -2.49
C LEU A 70 -9.34 -6.99 -1.82
N ASN A 71 -8.29 -7.26 -2.60
CA ASN A 71 -6.92 -7.35 -2.09
C ASN A 71 -6.45 -6.01 -1.51
N THR A 72 -6.75 -4.90 -2.19
CA THR A 72 -6.39 -3.55 -1.74
C THR A 72 -7.15 -3.17 -0.48
N ALA A 73 -8.46 -3.43 -0.44
CA ALA A 73 -9.30 -3.22 0.74
C ALA A 73 -8.79 -4.04 1.94
N SER A 74 -8.48 -5.31 1.73
CA SER A 74 -7.96 -6.21 2.78
C SER A 74 -6.61 -5.71 3.31
N GLN A 75 -5.77 -5.17 2.44
CA GLN A 75 -4.51 -4.55 2.85
C GLN A 75 -4.72 -3.30 3.71
N HIS A 76 -5.71 -2.45 3.39
CA HIS A 76 -6.09 -1.30 4.21
C HIS A 76 -6.61 -1.73 5.59
N VAL A 77 -7.48 -2.74 5.64
CA VAL A 77 -8.00 -3.31 6.90
C VAL A 77 -6.86 -3.89 7.74
N HIS A 78 -5.93 -4.61 7.12
CA HIS A 78 -4.75 -5.15 7.81
C HIS A 78 -3.94 -4.04 8.47
N TYR A 79 -3.63 -2.96 7.74
CA TYR A 79 -2.86 -1.84 8.30
C TYR A 79 -3.59 -1.11 9.42
N ILE A 80 -4.90 -0.89 9.31
CA ILE A 80 -5.66 -0.28 10.40
C ILE A 80 -5.76 -1.19 11.61
N ARG A 81 -5.89 -2.51 11.42
CA ARG A 81 -5.84 -3.46 12.53
C ARG A 81 -4.52 -3.34 13.32
N GLN A 82 -3.39 -3.19 12.62
CA GLN A 82 -2.08 -2.98 13.27
C GLN A 82 -2.03 -1.69 14.09
N LEU A 83 -2.60 -0.59 13.58
CA LEU A 83 -2.73 0.66 14.33
C LEU A 83 -3.64 0.49 15.55
N MET A 84 -4.80 -0.15 15.40
CA MET A 84 -5.75 -0.34 16.51
C MET A 84 -5.12 -1.17 17.64
N MET A 85 -4.39 -2.24 17.31
CA MET A 85 -3.66 -3.02 18.32
C MET A 85 -2.61 -2.16 19.05
N PHE A 86 -1.90 -1.29 18.34
CA PHE A 86 -0.96 -0.35 18.96
C PHE A 86 -1.65 0.64 19.91
N LEU A 87 -2.80 1.19 19.50
CA LEU A 87 -3.56 2.13 20.32
C LEU A 87 -4.14 1.46 21.58
N VAL A 88 -4.68 0.25 21.44
CA VAL A 88 -5.15 -0.55 22.60
C VAL A 88 -4.02 -0.86 23.55
N ASN A 89 -2.85 -1.27 23.05
CA ASN A 89 -1.68 -1.51 23.88
C ASN A 89 -1.13 -0.24 24.55
N SER A 90 -1.48 0.94 24.02
CA SER A 90 -1.14 2.24 24.59
C SER A 90 -2.19 2.75 25.61
N GLY A 91 -3.25 1.97 25.87
CA GLY A 91 -4.29 2.27 26.86
C GLY A 91 -5.53 2.96 26.32
N PHE A 92 -5.69 3.08 25.00
CA PHE A 92 -6.89 3.66 24.39
C PHE A 92 -7.98 2.62 24.16
N ASN A 93 -9.24 3.02 24.27
CA ASN A 93 -10.38 2.17 23.95
C ASN A 93 -10.64 2.20 22.43
N CYS A 94 -10.15 1.21 21.70
CA CYS A 94 -10.32 1.11 20.26
C CYS A 94 -10.83 -0.27 19.84
N PHE A 95 -11.83 -0.29 18.97
CA PHE A 95 -12.31 -1.51 18.34
C PHE A 95 -11.29 -2.05 17.35
N ILE A 96 -11.00 -3.36 17.43
CA ILE A 96 -10.05 -4.04 16.54
C ILE A 96 -10.84 -4.77 15.46
N PRO A 97 -10.76 -4.36 14.17
CA PRO A 97 -11.50 -5.02 13.11
C PRO A 97 -11.03 -6.46 12.89
N SER A 98 -11.98 -7.33 12.56
CA SER A 98 -11.72 -8.71 12.17
C SER A 98 -10.85 -8.78 10.91
N THR A 99 -10.01 -9.81 10.85
CA THR A 99 -9.20 -10.07 9.65
C THR A 99 -10.12 -10.47 8.51
N VAL A 100 -9.98 -9.82 7.35
CA VAL A 100 -10.65 -10.25 6.13
C VAL A 100 -9.94 -11.50 5.62
N ILE A 101 -10.63 -12.64 5.60
CA ILE A 101 -10.13 -13.86 4.98
C ILE A 101 -10.39 -13.74 3.48
N THR A 102 -9.34 -13.46 2.71
CA THR A 102 -9.41 -13.44 1.24
C THR A 102 -8.89 -14.75 0.67
N HIS A 103 -9.65 -15.36 -0.24
CA HIS A 103 -9.16 -16.44 -1.09
C HIS A 103 -8.46 -15.83 -2.31
N ASP A 104 -7.22 -16.25 -2.57
CA ASP A 104 -6.53 -15.85 -3.78
C ASP A 104 -7.14 -16.61 -4.97
N THR A 105 -7.89 -15.88 -5.81
CA THR A 105 -8.46 -16.42 -7.06
C THR A 105 -7.60 -16.08 -8.26
N TYR A 106 -6.45 -15.43 -8.06
CA TYR A 106 -5.59 -15.06 -9.17
C TYR A 106 -4.91 -16.31 -9.74
N VAL A 107 -5.25 -16.62 -10.99
CA VAL A 107 -4.52 -17.60 -11.78
C VAL A 107 -3.63 -16.80 -12.72
N PRO A 108 -2.29 -16.88 -12.59
CA PRO A 108 -1.38 -16.20 -13.50
C PRO A 108 -1.63 -16.67 -14.93
N TYR A 109 -1.83 -15.74 -15.85
CA TYR A 109 -1.86 -16.06 -17.27
C TYR A 109 -0.43 -16.36 -17.73
N LEU A 110 -0.18 -17.61 -18.08
CA LEU A 110 1.09 -18.05 -18.64
C LEU A 110 1.00 -17.97 -20.17
N TYR A 111 1.91 -17.23 -20.80
CA TYR A 111 2.02 -17.19 -22.25
C TYR A 111 2.41 -18.57 -22.78
N SER A 112 1.77 -19.03 -23.86
CA SER A 112 2.27 -20.19 -24.62
C SER A 112 3.53 -19.82 -25.39
N ASP A 113 4.29 -20.83 -25.81
CA ASP A 113 5.52 -20.64 -26.59
C ASP A 113 5.27 -19.79 -27.85
N GLU A 114 4.13 -20.00 -28.54
CA GLU A 114 3.74 -19.19 -29.71
C GLU A 114 3.55 -17.70 -29.37
N TYR A 115 2.98 -17.38 -28.20
CA TYR A 115 2.82 -15.99 -27.77
C TYR A 115 4.16 -15.37 -27.40
N ILE A 116 5.03 -16.15 -26.75
CA ILE A 116 6.39 -15.72 -26.42
C ILE A 116 7.17 -15.40 -27.70
N GLU A 117 7.16 -16.28 -28.70
CA GLU A 117 7.80 -16.06 -30.00
C GLU A 117 7.29 -14.80 -30.70
N LYS A 118 5.96 -14.57 -30.69
CA LYS A 118 5.36 -13.34 -31.26
C LYS A 118 5.81 -12.09 -30.52
N ILE A 119 5.92 -12.13 -29.19
CA ILE A 119 6.41 -10.99 -28.40
C ILE A 119 7.84 -10.65 -28.81
N PHE A 120 8.72 -11.66 -28.90
CA PHE A 120 10.12 -11.45 -29.31
C PHE A 120 10.22 -10.94 -30.75
N MET A 121 9.50 -11.55 -31.70
CA MET A 121 9.48 -11.11 -33.09
C MET A 121 9.05 -9.64 -33.22
N ILE A 122 8.01 -9.23 -32.49
CA ILE A 122 7.57 -7.84 -32.48
C ILE A 122 8.65 -6.94 -31.86
N ALA A 123 9.17 -7.29 -30.68
CA ALA A 123 10.19 -6.51 -29.98
C ALA A 123 11.43 -6.25 -30.87
N ASP A 124 11.89 -7.27 -31.58
CA ASP A 124 13.04 -7.18 -32.49
C ASP A 124 12.73 -6.33 -33.75
N SER A 125 11.47 -6.30 -34.17
CA SER A 125 11.01 -5.51 -35.32
C SER A 125 10.72 -4.03 -35.02
N ILE A 126 10.73 -3.62 -33.74
CA ILE A 126 10.48 -2.22 -33.35
C ILE A 126 11.64 -1.35 -33.85
N VAL A 127 11.40 -0.62 -34.94
CA VAL A 127 12.31 0.42 -35.42
C VAL A 127 12.10 1.68 -34.60
N CYS A 128 13.01 1.95 -33.67
CA CYS A 128 13.04 3.21 -32.92
C CYS A 128 13.26 4.40 -33.88
N SER A 129 12.17 5.06 -34.26
CA SER A 129 12.22 6.30 -35.05
C SER A 129 12.80 7.44 -34.21
N GLY A 130 14.12 7.63 -34.31
CA GLY A 130 14.88 8.89 -34.13
C GLY A 130 14.81 9.70 -32.82
N ALA A 131 13.69 9.77 -32.12
CA ALA A 131 13.47 10.67 -30.99
C ALA A 131 13.80 10.07 -29.61
N TRP A 132 13.93 8.75 -29.51
CA TRP A 132 14.25 8.05 -28.25
C TRP A 132 15.75 7.84 -28.00
N LYS A 133 16.61 8.49 -28.80
CA LYS A 133 18.06 8.23 -28.81
C LYS A 133 18.86 8.84 -27.65
N LYS A 134 18.25 9.38 -26.58
CA LYS A 134 19.03 10.08 -25.54
C LYS A 134 18.89 9.67 -24.08
N GLN A 135 18.10 8.65 -23.69
CA GLN A 135 17.98 8.38 -22.24
C GLN A 135 18.43 7.01 -21.72
N GLU A 136 18.46 5.90 -22.48
CA GLU A 136 18.78 4.60 -21.84
C GLU A 136 19.75 3.67 -22.58
N CYS A 137 20.38 4.10 -23.68
CA CYS A 137 21.48 3.32 -24.28
C CYS A 137 22.81 3.66 -23.57
N GLY A 138 22.90 3.35 -22.27
CA GLY A 138 24.00 3.83 -21.43
C GLY A 138 24.19 3.14 -20.08
N LYS A 139 23.61 1.95 -19.87
CA LYS A 139 24.07 1.04 -18.81
C LYS A 139 24.30 -0.33 -19.39
N ARG A 140 25.39 -0.40 -20.18
CA ARG A 140 26.01 -1.65 -20.60
C ARG A 140 26.32 -2.45 -19.34
N ILE A 141 25.73 -3.62 -19.29
CA ILE A 141 25.95 -4.67 -18.32
C ILE A 141 27.41 -5.07 -18.46
N ALA A 142 28.25 -4.70 -17.49
CA ALA A 142 29.58 -5.26 -17.30
C ALA A 142 29.48 -6.20 -16.09
N TYR A 143 29.01 -7.42 -16.33
CA TYR A 143 29.45 -8.55 -15.53
C TYR A 143 30.70 -9.08 -16.24
N ASP A 144 31.85 -8.51 -15.90
CA ASP A 144 33.11 -9.18 -16.17
C ASP A 144 33.09 -10.51 -15.42
N CYS A 145 33.16 -11.60 -16.20
CA CYS A 145 33.53 -12.90 -15.71
C CYS A 145 34.92 -12.79 -15.07
N LEU A 146 34.98 -12.93 -13.74
CA LEU A 146 36.21 -13.33 -13.06
C LEU A 146 36.29 -14.86 -13.12
N VAL A 147 37.01 -15.35 -14.13
CA VAL A 147 37.87 -16.53 -14.05
C VAL A 147 39.23 -16.10 -14.58
#